data_AF-A0A1F8L4X0-F1
#
_entry.id   AF-A0A1F8L4X0-F1
#
_cell.length_a   1.000
_cell.length_b   1.000
_cell.length_c   1.000
_cell.angle_alpha   90.00
_cell.angle_beta   90.00
_cell.angle_gamma   90.00
#
_symmetry.space_group_name_H-M   'P 1'
#
loop_
_entity.id
_entity.type
_entity.pdbx_description
1 polymer ?
#
loop_
_entity_poly.entity_id
_entity_poly.type
_entity_poly.pdbx_seq_one_letter_code
_entity_poly.pdbx_strand_id
1 'polypeptide(L)'
;MSEPRDPQRPAVPAAAPAPPERRVTEIDKQRVPMAAKPYRLLALVKQDAVVRVQKEPDDTVMTWPHLLVIEFFAAAMISVFLLLMGVFANAPLEELANPNVTPEVAKAPWYFLGLQELLTYFHPTVAGALTPVLVLVGAALIPYVDRSPGNRPSERKTAVVLFSIFCILGLVMTFFAIFFRGPGYSPSLPWVSGLHFAL
;
A
#
# COMPACT_ATOMS: atom_id res chain seq x y z
N MET A 1 -20.68 -23.00 98.26
CA MET A 1 -21.49 -22.75 97.05
C MET A 1 -20.76 -21.70 96.22
N SER A 2 -19.94 -22.12 95.25
CA SER A 2 -19.47 -21.29 94.11
C SER A 2 -18.40 -22.03 93.29
N GLU A 3 -18.64 -22.12 91.98
CA GLU A 3 -17.78 -22.66 90.91
C GLU A 3 -16.46 -21.87 90.73
N PRO A 4 -15.53 -22.42 89.90
CA PRO A 4 -15.18 -21.65 88.70
C PRO A 4 -14.90 -22.52 87.46
N ARG A 5 -15.45 -22.11 86.29
CA ARG A 5 -15.08 -22.60 84.96
C ARG A 5 -14.35 -21.52 84.15
N ASP A 6 -13.31 -22.02 83.48
CA ASP A 6 -12.68 -21.58 82.22
C ASP A 6 -11.70 -20.37 82.21
N PRO A 7 -10.42 -20.57 81.80
CA PRO A 7 -9.44 -19.51 81.61
C PRO A 7 -9.30 -19.10 80.13
N GLN A 8 -9.55 -17.83 79.79
CA GLN A 8 -9.21 -17.26 78.48
C GLN A 8 -8.59 -15.83 78.52
N ARG A 9 -7.31 -15.79 78.12
CA ARG A 9 -6.50 -14.80 77.32
C ARG A 9 -6.28 -13.36 77.80
N PRO A 10 -4.99 -12.93 77.78
CA PRO A 10 -4.42 -12.11 76.67
C PRO A 10 -2.94 -12.49 76.36
N ALA A 11 -2.20 -12.08 75.33
CA ALA A 11 -2.34 -11.38 74.05
C ALA A 11 -1.07 -11.74 73.23
N VAL A 12 -1.17 -11.92 71.91
CA VAL A 12 -0.01 -12.19 71.02
C VAL A 12 0.25 -10.96 70.14
N PRO A 13 1.48 -10.42 70.06
CA PRO A 13 1.80 -9.36 69.10
C PRO A 13 2.19 -9.92 67.71
N ALA A 14 1.50 -9.39 66.69
CA ALA A 14 1.88 -9.14 65.29
C ALA A 14 2.80 -10.13 64.53
N ALA A 15 2.20 -10.90 63.60
CA ALA A 15 2.91 -11.53 62.48
C ALA A 15 2.83 -10.64 61.22
N ALA A 16 3.98 -10.44 60.58
CA ALA A 16 4.17 -9.66 59.34
C ALA A 16 3.46 -10.29 58.11
N PRO A 17 3.17 -9.52 57.04
CA PRO A 17 2.41 -10.02 55.89
C PRO A 17 3.27 -10.92 54.98
N ALA A 18 2.63 -11.97 54.45
CA ALA A 18 3.24 -12.92 53.51
C ALA A 18 3.55 -12.27 52.14
N PRO A 19 4.65 -12.64 51.45
CA PRO A 19 4.94 -12.14 50.10
C PRO A 19 4.06 -12.80 49.04
N PRO A 20 3.73 -12.09 47.94
CA PRO A 20 2.82 -12.59 46.91
C PRO A 20 3.44 -13.74 46.11
N GLU A 21 2.59 -14.71 45.78
CA GLU A 21 2.89 -15.92 45.03
C GLU A 21 3.67 -15.62 43.73
N ARG A 22 4.83 -16.25 43.61
CA ARG A 22 5.69 -16.20 42.42
C ARG A 22 4.95 -16.89 41.26
N ARG A 23 4.38 -16.08 40.35
CA ARG A 23 3.81 -16.53 39.08
C ARG A 23 4.89 -17.26 38.27
N VAL A 24 4.78 -18.58 38.19
CA VAL A 24 5.67 -19.43 37.38
C VAL A 24 5.39 -19.12 35.91
N THR A 25 6.34 -18.44 35.25
CA THR A 25 6.31 -18.27 33.80
C THR A 25 6.80 -19.55 33.13
N GLU A 26 6.20 -19.87 31.99
CA GLU A 26 6.41 -21.04 31.14
C GLU A 26 7.88 -21.28 30.71
N ILE A 27 8.73 -20.29 30.93
CA ILE A 27 10.18 -20.31 30.73
C ILE A 27 10.88 -21.37 31.60
N ASP A 28 10.30 -21.79 32.75
CA ASP A 28 10.96 -22.73 33.65
C ASP A 28 10.84 -24.21 33.23
N LYS A 29 9.96 -24.55 32.27
CA LYS A 29 9.77 -25.94 31.83
C LYS A 29 10.83 -26.45 30.84
N GLN A 30 11.67 -25.58 30.30
CA GLN A 30 12.67 -25.95 29.28
C GLN A 30 14.10 -25.79 29.78
N ARG A 31 14.36 -26.19 31.03
CA ARG A 31 15.71 -26.26 31.57
C ARG A 31 16.27 -27.66 31.33
N VAL A 32 17.01 -27.83 30.23
CA VAL A 32 17.78 -29.04 29.92
C VAL A 32 18.81 -29.26 31.06
N PRO A 33 19.00 -30.50 31.58
CA PRO A 33 19.95 -30.74 32.66
C PRO A 33 21.38 -30.63 32.12
N MET A 34 21.95 -29.42 32.16
CA MET A 34 23.37 -29.20 31.89
C MET A 34 24.16 -29.54 33.14
N ALA A 35 24.91 -30.65 33.08
CA ALA A 35 25.88 -31.03 34.08
C ALA A 35 26.80 -29.85 34.41
N ALA A 36 26.81 -29.45 35.69
CA ALA A 36 27.53 -28.29 36.19
C ALA A 36 29.04 -28.50 36.09
N LYS A 37 29.65 -28.09 34.97
CA LYS A 37 31.09 -27.85 34.88
C LYS A 37 31.38 -26.38 35.24
N PRO A 38 32.34 -26.09 36.14
CA PRO A 38 32.64 -24.73 36.55
C PRO A 38 33.44 -24.02 35.43
N TYR A 39 32.73 -23.28 34.57
CA TYR A 39 33.35 -22.38 33.61
C TYR A 39 33.51 -20.98 34.23
N ARG A 40 34.74 -20.45 34.22
CA ARG A 40 35.05 -19.07 34.64
C ARG A 40 34.67 -18.13 33.50
N LEU A 41 33.67 -17.27 33.72
CA LEU A 41 33.23 -16.25 32.77
C LEU A 41 34.35 -15.22 32.57
N LEU A 42 35.01 -15.25 31.41
CA LEU A 42 36.09 -14.31 31.09
C LEU A 42 35.57 -12.98 30.52
N ALA A 43 34.38 -12.96 29.93
CA ALA A 43 33.65 -11.75 29.59
C ALA A 43 32.17 -12.09 29.36
N LEU A 44 31.28 -11.42 30.08
CA LEU A 44 29.86 -11.40 29.76
C LEU A 44 29.65 -10.30 28.71
N VAL A 45 29.86 -10.64 27.44
CA VAL A 45 29.39 -9.77 26.36
C VAL A 45 27.87 -9.94 26.33
N LYS A 46 27.16 -8.87 26.72
CA LYS A 46 25.73 -8.75 26.49
C LYS A 46 25.55 -8.76 24.98
N GLN A 47 25.32 -9.94 24.41
CA GLN A 47 24.74 -10.02 23.07
C GLN A 47 23.41 -9.30 23.20
N ASP A 48 23.36 -8.04 22.79
CA ASP A 48 22.11 -7.50 22.27
C ASP A 48 21.72 -8.49 21.21
N ALA A 49 20.75 -9.33 21.57
CA ALA A 49 20.20 -10.32 20.69
C ALA A 49 19.95 -9.57 19.40
N VAL A 50 20.63 -9.98 18.33
CA VAL A 50 20.10 -9.75 17.01
C VAL A 50 18.77 -10.46 17.08
N VAL A 51 17.73 -9.71 17.44
CA VAL A 51 16.34 -10.13 17.37
C VAL A 51 16.18 -10.30 15.88
N ARG A 52 16.53 -11.51 15.41
CA ARG A 52 15.93 -12.05 14.21
C ARG A 52 14.46 -12.01 14.54
N VAL A 53 13.83 -10.91 14.15
CA VAL A 53 12.40 -10.84 13.93
C VAL A 53 12.14 -12.12 13.16
N GLN A 54 11.50 -13.08 13.81
CA GLN A 54 11.03 -14.27 13.14
C GLN A 54 10.08 -13.72 12.08
N LYS A 55 10.61 -13.54 10.87
CA LYS A 55 9.78 -13.43 9.69
C LYS A 55 8.96 -14.70 9.76
N GLU A 56 7.64 -14.57 9.83
CA GLU A 56 6.75 -15.72 9.65
C GLU A 56 7.32 -16.52 8.47
N PRO A 57 7.33 -17.87 8.52
CA PRO A 57 7.86 -18.67 7.42
C PRO A 57 7.12 -18.26 6.15
N ASP A 58 7.71 -17.36 5.36
CA ASP A 58 7.13 -16.95 4.11
C ASP A 58 7.10 -18.24 3.28
N ASP A 59 5.94 -18.53 2.71
CA ASP A 59 5.73 -19.58 1.73
C ASP A 59 6.49 -19.22 0.43
N THR A 60 7.82 -19.15 0.54
CA THR A 60 8.73 -18.79 -0.53
C THR A 60 9.07 -20.03 -1.33
N VAL A 61 8.68 -20.00 -2.60
CA VAL A 61 9.10 -20.98 -3.59
C VAL A 61 10.26 -20.44 -4.42
N MET A 62 11.06 -21.34 -4.99
CA MET A 62 12.12 -20.94 -5.92
C MET A 62 11.52 -20.24 -7.14
N THR A 63 12.06 -19.06 -7.47
CA THR A 63 11.62 -18.23 -8.60
C THR A 63 11.61 -19.02 -9.92
N TRP A 64 12.64 -19.86 -10.10
CA TRP A 64 12.70 -20.83 -11.17
C TRP A 64 12.28 -22.21 -10.65
N PRO A 65 11.40 -22.96 -11.35
CA PRO A 65 10.62 -22.58 -12.53
C PRO A 65 9.27 -21.89 -12.20
N HIS A 66 8.88 -21.79 -10.93
CA HIS A 66 7.49 -21.63 -10.53
C HIS A 66 6.91 -20.27 -10.95
N LEU A 67 7.64 -19.20 -10.66
CA LEU A 67 7.22 -17.83 -10.98
C LEU A 67 7.44 -17.53 -12.48
N LEU A 68 8.58 -17.94 -13.04
CA LEU A 68 8.91 -17.68 -14.44
C LEU A 68 7.93 -18.31 -15.44
N VAL A 69 7.40 -19.50 -15.16
CA VAL A 69 6.40 -20.13 -16.04
C VAL A 69 5.10 -19.33 -16.06
N ILE A 70 4.64 -18.83 -14.91
CA ILE A 70 3.42 -18.03 -14.80
C ILE A 70 3.59 -16.67 -15.49
N GLU A 71 4.74 -16.01 -15.28
CA GLU A 71 5.03 -14.73 -15.93
C GLU A 71 5.17 -14.87 -17.44
N PHE A 72 5.85 -15.91 -17.91
CA PHE A 72 5.98 -16.17 -19.36
C PHE A 72 4.61 -16.45 -20.00
N PHE A 73 3.74 -17.22 -19.32
CA PHE A 73 2.38 -17.45 -19.77
C PHE A 73 1.56 -16.14 -19.80
N ALA A 74 1.64 -15.31 -18.75
CA ALA A 74 0.96 -14.02 -18.72
C ALA A 74 1.46 -13.08 -19.83
N ALA A 75 2.77 -13.04 -20.07
CA ALA A 75 3.36 -12.27 -21.16
C ALA A 75 2.86 -12.75 -22.53
N ALA A 76 2.86 -14.07 -22.77
CA ALA A 76 2.34 -14.65 -24.00
C ALA A 76 0.85 -14.31 -24.21
N MET A 77 0.04 -14.41 -23.16
CA MET A 77 -1.38 -14.04 -23.20
C MET A 77 -1.59 -12.56 -23.55
N ILE A 78 -0.81 -11.65 -22.94
CA ILE A 78 -0.86 -10.21 -23.26
C ILE A 78 -0.41 -9.96 -24.71
N SER A 79 0.66 -10.63 -25.18
CA SER A 79 1.11 -10.50 -26.56
C SER A 79 0.05 -10.95 -27.55
N VAL A 80 -0.58 -12.11 -27.33
CA VAL A 80 -1.68 -12.59 -28.18
C VAL A 80 -2.86 -11.62 -28.13
N PHE A 81 -3.24 -11.13 -26.94
CA PHE A 81 -4.30 -10.14 -26.81
C PHE A 81 -4.02 -8.87 -27.61
N LEU A 82 -2.81 -8.30 -27.53
CA LEU A 82 -2.43 -7.09 -28.27
C LEU A 82 -2.41 -7.33 -29.79
N LEU A 83 -1.93 -8.50 -30.24
CA LEU A 83 -1.95 -8.86 -31.67
C LEU A 83 -3.38 -9.01 -32.19
N LEU A 84 -4.25 -9.70 -31.45
CA LEU A 84 -5.66 -9.82 -31.81
C LEU A 84 -6.34 -8.44 -31.82
N MET A 85 -6.08 -7.61 -30.81
CA MET A 85 -6.60 -6.24 -30.76
C MET A 85 -6.15 -5.44 -31.99
N GLY A 86 -4.88 -5.51 -32.39
CA GLY A 86 -4.38 -4.80 -33.57
C GLY A 86 -4.93 -5.31 -34.91
N VAL A 87 -5.34 -6.59 -35.00
CA VAL A 87 -5.98 -7.14 -36.20
C VAL A 87 -7.46 -6.74 -36.28
N PHE A 88 -8.15 -6.64 -35.14
CA PHE A 88 -9.59 -6.34 -35.11
C PHE A 88 -9.90 -4.84 -34.96
N ALA A 89 -9.04 -4.06 -34.30
CA ALA A 89 -9.18 -2.63 -34.15
C ALA A 89 -8.45 -1.93 -35.30
N ASN A 90 -9.22 -1.48 -36.30
CA ASN A 90 -8.67 -0.65 -37.37
C ASN A 90 -8.29 0.72 -36.80
N ALA A 91 -7.01 1.05 -36.81
CA ALA A 91 -6.52 2.41 -36.61
C ALA A 91 -6.41 3.10 -37.99
N PRO A 92 -7.39 3.92 -38.39
CA PRO A 92 -7.31 4.64 -39.66
C PRO A 92 -6.10 5.57 -39.65
N LEU A 93 -5.30 5.54 -40.72
CA LEU A 93 -4.19 6.46 -40.88
C LEU A 93 -4.76 7.86 -41.17
N GLU A 94 -4.40 8.82 -40.32
CA GLU A 94 -4.70 10.23 -40.55
C GLU A 94 -3.85 10.80 -41.71
N GLU A 95 -4.23 11.99 -42.19
CA GLU A 95 -3.46 12.70 -43.23
C GLU A 95 -2.05 13.06 -42.75
N LEU A 96 -1.14 13.26 -43.71
CA LEU A 96 0.21 13.74 -43.40
C LEU A 96 0.15 15.07 -42.64
N ALA A 97 0.94 15.18 -41.59
CA ALA A 97 0.95 16.34 -40.70
C ALA A 97 1.16 17.65 -41.47
N ASN A 98 0.21 18.57 -41.35
CA ASN A 98 0.26 19.91 -41.95
C ASN A 98 0.26 20.98 -40.85
N PRO A 99 1.35 21.74 -40.66
CA PRO A 99 1.42 22.79 -39.63
C PRO A 99 0.40 23.92 -39.80
N ASN A 100 -0.20 24.08 -41.00
CA ASN A 100 -1.20 25.12 -41.28
C ASN A 100 -2.63 24.68 -41.00
N VAL A 101 -2.85 23.39 -40.69
CA VAL A 101 -4.19 22.82 -40.47
C VAL A 101 -4.22 22.09 -39.14
N THR A 102 -5.03 22.58 -38.21
CA THR A 102 -5.28 21.90 -36.94
C THR A 102 -6.51 20.99 -37.09
N PRO A 103 -6.41 19.69 -36.79
CA PRO A 103 -7.57 18.80 -36.79
C PRO A 103 -8.67 19.30 -35.86
N GLU A 104 -9.94 19.13 -36.27
CA GLU A 104 -11.08 19.61 -35.48
C GLU A 104 -11.21 18.90 -34.13
N VAL A 105 -10.80 17.62 -34.04
CA VAL A 105 -10.86 16.81 -32.82
C VAL A 105 -9.43 16.47 -32.36
N ALA A 106 -8.76 17.42 -31.73
CA ALA A 106 -7.42 17.22 -31.15
C ALA A 106 -7.51 16.76 -29.68
N LYS A 107 -7.81 15.47 -29.46
CA LYS A 107 -7.73 14.82 -28.14
C LYS A 107 -6.33 14.23 -27.95
N ALA A 108 -5.77 14.39 -26.75
CA ALA A 108 -4.50 13.79 -26.38
C ALA A 108 -4.60 12.26 -26.30
N PRO A 109 -3.50 11.53 -26.08
CA PRO A 109 -3.58 10.13 -25.69
C PRO A 109 -4.33 9.95 -24.35
N TRP A 110 -5.03 8.82 -24.18
CA TRP A 110 -5.90 8.55 -23.02
C TRP A 110 -5.23 8.72 -21.65
N TYR A 111 -3.94 8.44 -21.53
CA TYR A 111 -3.16 8.62 -20.30
C TYR A 111 -2.85 10.10 -19.98
N PHE A 112 -3.01 11.01 -20.95
CA PHE A 112 -2.92 12.46 -20.78
C PHE A 112 -4.27 13.17 -20.84
N LEU A 113 -5.37 12.47 -21.10
CA LEU A 113 -6.69 13.10 -21.23
C LEU A 113 -7.13 13.83 -19.97
N GLY A 114 -6.91 13.24 -18.79
CA GLY A 114 -7.20 13.92 -17.52
C GLY A 114 -6.38 15.20 -17.34
N LEU A 115 -5.15 15.23 -17.84
CA LEU A 115 -4.29 16.42 -17.81
C LEU A 115 -4.78 17.49 -18.80
N GLN A 116 -5.20 17.08 -20.00
CA GLN A 116 -5.80 17.97 -20.99
C GLN A 116 -7.10 18.60 -20.48
N GLU A 117 -7.89 17.84 -19.73
CA GLU A 117 -9.09 18.36 -19.07
C GLU A 117 -8.75 19.42 -18.05
N LEU A 118 -7.69 19.20 -17.24
CA LEU A 118 -7.20 20.20 -16.30
C LEU A 118 -6.73 21.49 -17.00
N LEU A 119 -6.09 21.36 -18.17
CA LEU A 119 -5.62 22.50 -18.98
C LEU A 119 -6.75 23.41 -19.48
N THR A 120 -7.99 22.91 -19.52
CA THR A 120 -9.14 23.75 -19.91
C THR A 120 -9.58 24.68 -18.78
N TYR A 121 -9.30 24.32 -17.52
CA TYR A 121 -9.74 25.09 -16.36
C TYR A 121 -8.64 25.98 -15.76
N PHE A 122 -7.36 25.64 -15.97
CA PHE A 122 -6.24 26.33 -15.34
C PHE A 122 -5.22 26.85 -16.37
N HIS A 123 -4.42 27.82 -15.94
CA HIS A 123 -3.31 28.34 -16.75
C HIS A 123 -2.34 27.21 -17.15
N PRO A 124 -1.82 27.20 -18.40
CA PRO A 124 -0.99 26.11 -18.91
C PRO A 124 0.22 25.74 -18.04
N THR A 125 0.85 26.72 -17.39
CA THR A 125 1.97 26.46 -16.47
C THR A 125 1.55 25.67 -15.23
N VAL A 126 0.36 25.93 -14.71
CA VAL A 126 -0.14 25.26 -13.50
C VAL A 126 -0.57 23.83 -13.86
N ALA A 127 -1.47 23.69 -14.83
CA ALA A 127 -1.99 22.39 -15.21
C ALA A 127 -0.95 21.53 -15.95
N GLY A 128 -0.22 22.10 -16.90
CA GLY A 128 0.67 21.33 -17.78
C GLY A 128 2.05 21.04 -17.21
N ALA A 129 2.62 21.94 -16.40
CA ALA A 129 3.97 21.77 -15.85
C ALA A 129 3.95 21.48 -14.34
N LEU A 130 3.28 22.32 -13.55
CA LEU A 130 3.34 22.20 -12.09
C LEU A 130 2.61 20.95 -11.59
N THR A 131 1.42 20.64 -12.09
CA THR A 131 0.65 19.48 -11.64
C THR A 131 1.39 18.15 -11.86
N PRO A 132 1.91 17.80 -13.06
CA PRO A 132 2.66 16.57 -13.24
C PRO A 132 3.91 16.50 -12.35
N VAL A 133 4.63 17.62 -12.22
CA VAL A 133 5.81 17.71 -11.34
C VAL A 133 5.43 17.45 -9.88
N LEU A 134 4.34 18.05 -9.39
CA LEU A 134 3.85 17.83 -8.03
C LEU A 134 3.41 16.38 -7.81
N VAL A 135 2.76 15.74 -8.78
CA VAL A 135 2.37 14.32 -8.67
C VAL A 135 3.61 13.42 -8.60
N LEU A 136 4.62 13.66 -9.45
CA LEU A 136 5.85 12.87 -9.46
C LEU A 136 6.69 13.08 -8.19
N VAL A 137 6.90 14.33 -7.79
CA VAL A 137 7.64 14.66 -6.56
C VAL A 137 6.87 14.16 -5.34
N GLY A 138 5.55 14.35 -5.30
CA GLY A 138 4.68 13.82 -4.26
C GLY A 138 4.80 12.31 -4.13
N ALA A 139 4.76 11.58 -5.25
CA ALA A 139 4.96 10.12 -5.27
C ALA A 139 6.35 9.70 -4.78
N ALA A 140 7.40 10.42 -5.19
CA ALA A 140 8.77 10.17 -4.72
C ALA A 140 8.95 10.47 -3.21
N LEU A 141 8.15 11.36 -2.65
CA LEU A 141 8.16 11.71 -1.23
C LEU A 141 7.35 10.76 -0.34
N ILE A 142 6.48 9.91 -0.91
CA ILE A 142 5.69 8.91 -0.16
C ILE A 142 6.52 8.11 0.85
N PRO A 143 7.66 7.48 0.49
CA PRO A 143 8.44 6.68 1.45
C PRO A 143 9.02 7.49 2.62
N TYR A 144 9.13 8.81 2.51
CA TYR A 144 9.69 9.68 3.55
C TYR A 144 8.62 10.30 4.45
N VAL A 145 7.42 10.54 3.90
CA VAL A 145 6.28 11.15 4.60
C VAL A 145 5.45 10.09 5.31
N ASP A 146 5.29 8.91 4.71
CA ASP A 146 4.53 7.83 5.32
C ASP A 146 5.35 7.09 6.38
N ARG A 147 5.01 7.33 7.66
CA ARG A 147 5.62 6.68 8.82
C ARG A 147 4.71 5.62 9.45
N SER A 148 3.79 5.05 8.68
CA SER A 148 2.89 4.02 9.20
C SER A 148 3.68 2.80 9.71
N PRO A 149 3.24 2.19 10.83
CA PRO A 149 3.97 1.11 11.49
C PRO A 149 3.92 -0.23 10.72
N GLY A 150 3.09 -0.34 9.67
CA GLY A 150 2.96 -1.56 8.89
C GLY A 150 2.48 -1.31 7.46
N ASN A 151 2.83 -2.23 6.57
CA ASN A 151 2.62 -2.09 5.13
C ASN A 151 1.27 -2.63 4.64
N ARG A 152 0.47 -3.26 5.51
CA ARG A 152 -0.79 -3.86 5.07
C ARG A 152 -1.80 -2.76 4.74
N PRO A 153 -2.60 -2.89 3.67
CA PRO A 153 -3.65 -1.90 3.34
C PRO A 153 -4.64 -1.68 4.49
N SER A 154 -4.88 -2.71 5.32
CA SER A 154 -5.73 -2.64 6.51
C SER A 154 -5.18 -1.76 7.63
N GLU A 155 -3.86 -1.59 7.70
CA GLU A 155 -3.14 -0.79 8.69
C GLU A 155 -2.97 0.68 8.23
N ARG A 156 -3.14 0.93 6.93
CA ARG A 156 -2.95 2.24 6.27
C ARG A 156 -4.22 2.82 5.65
N LYS A 157 -5.37 2.62 6.32
CA LYS A 157 -6.70 2.98 5.78
C LYS A 157 -6.77 4.43 5.28
N THR A 158 -6.26 5.39 6.03
CA THR A 158 -6.31 6.81 5.66
C THR A 158 -5.52 7.10 4.39
N ALA A 159 -4.30 6.54 4.28
CA ALA A 159 -3.45 6.71 3.10
C ALA A 159 -4.06 6.03 1.86
N VAL A 160 -4.60 4.81 2.03
CA VAL A 160 -5.27 4.07 0.96
C VAL A 160 -6.52 4.82 0.48
N VAL A 161 -7.33 5.35 1.39
CA VAL A 161 -8.53 6.13 1.04
C VAL A 161 -8.14 7.41 0.30
N LEU A 162 -7.16 8.17 0.79
CA LEU A 162 -6.71 9.39 0.13
C LEU A 162 -6.15 9.12 -1.27
N PHE A 163 -5.32 8.09 -1.41
CA PHE A 163 -4.77 7.67 -2.70
C PHE A 163 -5.88 7.18 -3.65
N SER A 164 -6.86 6.45 -3.13
CA SER A 164 -8.01 5.99 -3.93
C SER A 164 -8.85 7.17 -4.42
N ILE A 165 -9.10 8.17 -3.58
CA ILE A 165 -9.79 9.42 -3.99
C ILE A 165 -9.01 10.12 -5.09
N PHE A 166 -7.67 10.22 -4.96
CA PHE A 166 -6.82 10.80 -6.00
C PHE A 166 -6.93 10.04 -7.33
N CYS A 167 -6.89 8.71 -7.32
CA CYS A 167 -7.07 7.89 -8.53
C CYS A 167 -8.48 8.05 -9.14
N ILE A 168 -9.52 8.05 -8.30
CA ILE A 168 -10.92 8.23 -8.75
C ILE A 168 -11.09 9.61 -9.37
N LEU A 169 -10.54 10.67 -8.77
CA LEU A 169 -10.57 12.02 -9.34
C LEU A 169 -9.94 12.04 -10.75
N GLY A 170 -8.76 11.43 -10.92
CA GLY A 170 -8.10 11.32 -12.23
C GLY A 170 -8.91 10.53 -13.26
N LEU A 171 -9.53 9.42 -12.84
CA LEU A 171 -10.41 8.61 -13.71
C LEU A 171 -11.67 9.38 -14.12
N VAL A 172 -12.30 10.10 -13.19
CA VAL A 172 -13.47 10.93 -13.47
C VAL A 172 -13.12 12.03 -14.45
N MET A 173 -12.00 12.74 -14.26
CA MET A 173 -11.55 13.75 -15.22
C MET A 173 -11.29 13.16 -16.62
N THR A 174 -10.64 12.00 -16.67
CA THR A 174 -10.39 11.29 -17.93
C THR A 174 -11.70 10.88 -18.61
N PHE A 175 -12.67 10.39 -17.85
CA PHE A 175 -14.00 10.05 -18.37
C PHE A 175 -14.72 11.28 -18.96
N PHE A 176 -14.69 12.42 -18.26
CA PHE A 176 -15.25 13.67 -18.79
C PHE A 176 -14.55 14.12 -20.09
N ALA A 177 -13.21 14.04 -20.12
CA ALA A 177 -12.41 14.36 -21.30
C ALA A 177 -12.75 13.49 -22.52
N ILE A 178 -13.01 12.19 -22.30
CA ILE A 178 -13.35 11.25 -23.38
C ILE A 178 -14.71 11.59 -23.98
N PHE A 179 -15.75 11.71 -23.15
CA PHE A 179 -17.14 11.68 -23.62
C PHE A 179 -17.81 13.05 -23.77
N PHE A 180 -17.40 14.06 -22.99
CA PHE A 180 -18.07 15.37 -22.93
C PHE A 180 -17.31 16.46 -23.69
N ARG A 181 -16.24 16.10 -24.41
CA ARG A 181 -15.43 17.02 -25.22
C ARG A 181 -15.63 16.75 -26.71
N GLY A 182 -16.02 17.80 -27.44
CA GLY A 182 -16.29 17.79 -28.88
C GLY A 182 -15.22 18.54 -29.69
N PRO A 183 -15.54 18.95 -30.92
CA PRO A 183 -14.63 19.72 -31.77
C PRO A 183 -14.08 20.97 -31.07
N GLY A 184 -12.78 21.23 -31.25
CA GLY A 184 -12.06 22.31 -30.57
C GLY A 184 -11.98 22.17 -29.05
N TYR A 185 -12.18 20.96 -28.50
CA TYR A 185 -12.24 20.68 -27.06
C TYR A 185 -13.39 21.43 -26.32
N SER A 186 -14.41 21.84 -27.07
CA SER A 186 -15.60 22.50 -26.51
C SER A 186 -16.48 21.50 -25.73
N PRO A 187 -17.22 21.96 -24.69
CA PRO A 187 -18.20 21.13 -24.02
C PRO A 187 -19.29 20.65 -25.00
N SER A 188 -19.50 19.35 -25.08
CA SER A 188 -20.49 18.73 -25.97
C SER A 188 -21.26 17.63 -25.24
N LEU A 189 -22.53 17.44 -25.60
CA LEU A 189 -23.36 16.38 -25.04
C LEU A 189 -23.39 15.20 -26.03
N PRO A 190 -22.93 14.01 -25.64
CA PRO A 190 -22.72 12.91 -26.59
C PRO A 190 -24.01 12.42 -27.27
N TRP A 191 -25.17 12.59 -26.62
CA TRP A 191 -26.48 12.24 -27.19
C TRP A 191 -27.06 13.29 -28.16
N VAL A 192 -26.44 14.47 -28.28
CA VAL A 192 -26.84 15.51 -29.25
C VAL A 192 -25.81 15.61 -30.37
N SER A 193 -24.52 15.63 -30.01
CA SER A 193 -23.40 15.89 -30.92
C SER A 193 -22.78 14.62 -31.49
N GLY A 194 -23.12 13.44 -30.94
CA GLY A 194 -22.44 12.19 -31.23
C GLY A 194 -21.15 12.03 -30.42
N LEU A 195 -20.43 10.95 -30.69
CA LEU A 195 -19.18 10.61 -30.01
C LEU A 195 -17.99 11.07 -30.86
N HIS A 196 -17.13 11.90 -30.29
CA HIS A 196 -15.97 12.49 -30.96
C HIS A 196 -14.65 11.87 -30.46
N PHE A 197 -14.46 10.56 -30.62
CA PHE A 197 -13.19 9.90 -30.28
C PHE A 197 -12.65 9.13 -31.49
N ALA A 198 -11.35 9.19 -31.69
CA ALA A 198 -10.62 8.30 -32.59
C ALA A 198 -9.99 7.18 -31.74
N LEU A 199 -10.10 5.93 -32.21
CA LEU A 199 -9.51 4.74 -31.61
C LEU A 199 -8.19 4.39 -32.29
#